data_AF-A0A1C3NZY3-F1
#
_entry.id   AF-A0A1C3NZY3-F1
#
_cell.length_a   1.000
_cell.length_b   1.000
_cell.length_c   1.000
_cell.angle_alpha   90.00
_cell.angle_beta   90.00
_cell.angle_gamma   90.00
#
_symmetry.space_group_name_H-M   'P 1'
#
loop_
_entity.id
_entity.type
_entity.pdbx_description
1 polymer ?
#
loop_
_entity_poly.entity_id
_entity_poly.type
_entity_poly.pdbx_seq_one_letter_code
_entity_poly.pdbx_strand_id
1 'polypeptide(L)'
;MNLLRKIHNTGRVAEDAPPRPQEERPPAARELAGSVQVRCVDAGSCNGCEIEIAAAFGPVYDAERYGARMVASPRHADVLLVTGPVTRNMAEPLRRTVEATPQPRLVMAVGDCALNCGEFAGGYGVQGSVADVVPVDMQVPGCPPEPGAIVAALRTVTRR
;
A
#
# COMPACT_ATOMS: atom_id res chain seq x y z
N MET A 1 26.36 -2.33 38.27
CA MET A 1 26.40 -3.01 36.95
C MET A 1 26.37 -1.94 35.88
N ASN A 2 27.42 -1.80 35.06
CA ASN A 2 27.60 -0.65 34.17
C ASN A 2 26.68 -0.78 32.94
N LEU A 3 25.75 0.16 32.75
CA LEU A 3 24.76 0.17 31.68
C LEU A 3 25.40 0.02 30.28
N LEU A 4 26.56 0.63 30.06
CA LEU A 4 27.31 0.57 28.81
C LEU A 4 27.73 -0.86 28.45
N ARG A 5 28.16 -1.65 29.45
CA ARG A 5 28.52 -3.06 29.25
C ARG A 5 27.29 -3.90 28.90
N LYS A 6 26.12 -3.58 29.46
CA LYS A 6 24.87 -4.27 29.14
C LYS A 6 24.42 -3.95 27.72
N ILE A 7 24.44 -2.68 27.29
CA ILE A 7 24.12 -2.28 25.91
C ILE A 7 25.04 -2.98 24.91
N HIS A 8 26.35 -2.97 25.15
CA HIS A 8 27.32 -3.63 24.27
C HIS A 8 27.08 -5.14 24.17
N ASN A 9 26.82 -5.81 25.31
CA ASN A 9 26.60 -7.25 25.32
C ASN A 9 25.24 -7.67 24.72
N THR A 10 24.21 -6.85 24.89
CA THR A 10 22.86 -7.14 24.36
C THR A 10 22.80 -6.91 22.85
N GLY A 11 23.52 -5.93 22.31
CA GLY A 11 23.55 -5.67 20.87
C GLY A 11 22.17 -5.28 20.31
N ARG A 12 21.95 -5.52 19.01
CA ARG A 12 20.62 -5.40 18.39
C ARG A 12 19.83 -6.69 18.63
N VAL A 13 18.68 -6.57 19.25
CA VAL A 13 17.73 -7.68 19.54
C VAL A 13 16.65 -7.78 18.44
N ALA A 14 16.68 -6.89 17.45
CA ALA A 14 15.73 -6.89 16.34
C ALA A 14 16.18 -7.87 15.24
N GLU A 15 15.21 -8.43 14.52
CA GLU A 15 15.45 -9.21 13.31
C GLU A 15 16.21 -8.39 12.27
N ASP A 16 17.12 -9.06 11.56
CA ASP A 16 17.87 -8.47 10.47
C ASP A 16 16.93 -7.93 9.40
N ALA A 17 17.30 -6.78 8.83
CA ALA A 17 16.53 -6.21 7.75
C ALA A 17 16.62 -7.17 6.54
N PRO A 18 15.48 -7.53 5.92
CA PRO A 18 15.48 -8.32 4.70
C PRO A 18 16.28 -7.61 3.60
N PRO A 19 16.82 -8.36 2.62
CA PRO A 19 17.56 -7.77 1.51
C PRO A 19 16.68 -6.78 0.74
N ARG A 20 17.28 -5.74 0.19
CA ARG A 20 16.55 -4.72 -0.59
C ARG A 20 15.86 -5.37 -1.79
N PRO A 21 14.63 -4.95 -2.13
CA PRO A 21 13.94 -5.48 -3.30
C PRO A 21 14.72 -5.23 -4.59
N GLN A 22 14.91 -6.29 -5.36
CA GLN A 22 15.59 -6.28 -6.66
C GLN A 22 14.63 -6.07 -7.83
N GLU A 23 13.32 -6.07 -7.57
CA GLU A 23 12.28 -5.89 -8.57
C GLU A 23 12.42 -4.56 -9.32
N GLU A 24 11.98 -4.59 -10.58
CA GLU A 24 11.94 -3.42 -11.42
C GLU A 24 10.82 -2.48 -10.96
N ARG A 25 11.15 -1.20 -10.79
CA ARG A 25 10.18 -0.19 -10.35
C ARG A 25 9.37 0.31 -11.55
N PRO A 26 8.06 0.52 -11.39
CA PRO A 26 7.30 1.24 -12.39
C PRO A 26 7.90 2.64 -12.60
N PRO A 27 7.79 3.22 -13.81
CA PRO A 27 8.38 4.52 -14.12
C PRO A 27 8.01 5.61 -13.10
N ALA A 28 6.75 5.66 -12.66
CA ALA A 28 6.26 6.61 -11.67
C ALA A 28 6.95 6.48 -10.29
N ALA A 29 7.37 5.27 -9.90
CA ALA A 29 8.09 5.03 -8.64
C ALA A 29 9.59 5.36 -8.73
N ARG A 30 10.13 5.77 -9.88
CA ARG A 30 11.58 6.02 -10.01
C ARG A 30 12.04 7.24 -9.22
N GLU A 31 11.16 8.24 -9.13
CA GLU A 31 11.38 9.49 -8.38
C GLU A 31 11.12 9.34 -6.87
N LEU A 32 10.35 8.33 -6.48
CA LEU A 32 10.08 8.00 -5.07
C LEU A 32 11.13 7.01 -4.55
N ALA A 33 11.74 7.32 -3.40
CA ALA A 33 12.65 6.40 -2.71
C ALA A 33 12.88 6.80 -1.24
N GLY A 34 13.11 5.80 -0.39
CA GLY A 34 13.55 5.98 1.00
C GLY A 34 12.48 6.44 1.99
N SER A 35 11.58 7.33 1.59
CA SER A 35 10.42 7.74 2.37
C SER A 35 9.23 8.00 1.46
N VAL A 36 8.11 7.31 1.70
CA VAL A 36 6.88 7.47 0.94
C VAL A 36 5.70 7.61 1.89
N GLN A 37 4.79 8.51 1.56
CA GLN A 37 3.56 8.73 2.28
C GLN A 37 2.43 7.95 1.60
N VAL A 38 1.74 7.14 2.38
CA VAL A 38 0.77 6.15 1.90
C VAL A 38 -0.62 6.53 2.38
N ARG A 39 -1.60 6.50 1.49
CA ARG A 39 -3.01 6.70 1.83
C ARG A 39 -3.85 5.54 1.31
N CYS A 40 -4.58 4.90 2.21
CA CYS A 40 -5.61 3.93 1.85
C CYS A 40 -6.87 4.64 1.35
N VAL A 41 -7.44 4.15 0.25
CA VAL A 41 -8.68 4.62 -0.37
C VAL A 41 -9.57 3.41 -0.61
N ASP A 42 -10.60 3.27 0.20
CA ASP A 42 -11.65 2.29 0.00
C ASP A 42 -12.58 2.76 -1.14
N ALA A 43 -12.71 1.95 -2.20
CA ALA A 43 -13.59 2.22 -3.34
C ALA A 43 -14.89 1.38 -3.35
N GLY A 44 -15.15 0.60 -2.30
CA GLY A 44 -16.27 -0.33 -2.20
C GLY A 44 -15.92 -1.68 -1.56
N SER A 45 -14.87 -1.72 -0.75
CA SER A 45 -14.32 -2.90 -0.10
C SER A 45 -15.26 -3.50 0.96
N CYS A 46 -15.01 -4.76 1.31
CA CYS A 46 -15.64 -5.46 2.43
C CYS A 46 -14.86 -5.31 3.75
N ASN A 47 -13.92 -4.36 3.82
CA ASN A 47 -12.97 -4.13 4.93
C ASN A 47 -11.86 -5.18 5.11
N GLY A 48 -11.84 -6.26 4.32
CA GLY A 48 -10.83 -7.31 4.44
C GLY A 48 -9.41 -6.82 4.12
N CYS A 49 -9.24 -6.12 3.00
CA CYS A 49 -7.93 -5.60 2.61
C CYS A 49 -7.45 -4.49 3.55
N GLU A 50 -8.36 -3.69 4.10
CA GLU A 50 -8.06 -2.61 5.04
C GLU A 50 -7.51 -3.15 6.37
N ILE A 51 -8.01 -4.29 6.84
CA ILE A 51 -7.49 -4.98 8.03
C ILE A 51 -6.05 -5.44 7.78
N GLU A 52 -5.76 -6.04 6.62
CA GLU A 52 -4.41 -6.47 6.28
C GLU A 52 -3.45 -5.30 6.04
N ILE A 53 -3.93 -4.19 5.45
CA ILE A 53 -3.19 -2.93 5.36
C ILE A 53 -2.87 -2.41 6.77
N ALA A 54 -3.85 -2.39 7.68
CA ALA A 54 -3.62 -1.97 9.06
C ALA A 54 -2.60 -2.88 9.76
N ALA A 55 -2.66 -4.19 9.53
CA ALA A 55 -1.70 -5.16 10.04
C ALA A 55 -0.28 -4.94 9.46
N ALA A 56 -0.16 -4.55 8.18
CA ALA A 56 1.11 -4.24 7.54
C ALA A 56 1.84 -3.05 8.21
N PHE A 57 1.09 -2.07 8.71
CA PHE A 57 1.62 -0.95 9.51
C PHE A 57 1.61 -1.23 11.02
N GLY A 58 1.18 -2.42 11.44
CA GLY A 58 1.23 -2.88 12.83
C GLY A 58 2.62 -3.32 13.26
N PRO A 59 2.84 -3.58 14.55
CA PRO A 59 4.17 -3.85 15.12
C PRO A 59 4.83 -5.15 14.64
N VAL A 60 4.06 -6.07 14.04
CA VAL A 60 4.58 -7.35 13.55
C VAL A 60 5.29 -7.17 12.20
N TYR A 61 4.67 -6.45 11.27
CA TYR A 61 5.20 -6.26 9.91
C TYR A 61 5.93 -4.92 9.75
N ASP A 62 5.51 -3.92 10.52
CA ASP A 62 6.13 -2.60 10.67
C ASP A 62 6.61 -1.99 9.36
N ALA A 63 5.70 -1.73 8.42
CA ALA A 63 6.02 -1.09 7.15
C ALA A 63 6.77 0.26 7.31
N GLU A 64 6.59 0.95 8.45
CA GLU A 64 7.22 2.24 8.73
C GLU A 64 8.75 2.14 8.82
N ARG A 65 9.31 1.02 9.30
CA ARG A 65 10.77 0.81 9.31
C ARG A 65 11.38 0.82 7.92
N TYR A 66 10.60 0.52 6.88
CA TYR A 66 11.02 0.54 5.48
C TYR A 66 10.73 1.88 4.79
N GLY A 67 10.31 2.90 5.54
CA GLY A 67 10.08 4.25 5.04
C GLY A 67 8.70 4.50 4.45
N ALA A 68 7.75 3.57 4.56
CA ALA A 68 6.37 3.79 4.19
C ALA A 68 5.57 4.29 5.39
N ARG A 69 4.87 5.42 5.29
CA ARG A 69 4.12 5.99 6.42
C ARG A 69 2.68 6.31 6.03
N MET A 70 1.72 5.97 6.90
CA MET A 70 0.32 6.30 6.66
C MET A 70 0.04 7.80 6.86
N VAL A 71 -0.70 8.38 5.92
CA VAL A 71 -1.20 9.76 6.00
C VAL A 71 -2.72 9.81 5.90
N ALA A 72 -3.32 10.83 6.52
CA ALA A 72 -4.77 11.00 6.56
C ALA A 72 -5.35 11.62 5.29
N SER A 73 -4.54 12.40 4.55
CA SER A 73 -5.00 13.17 3.39
C SER A 73 -4.29 12.72 2.11
N PRO A 74 -5.00 12.52 1.00
CA PRO A 74 -4.38 12.25 -0.30
C PRO A 74 -3.48 13.38 -0.77
N ARG A 75 -3.70 14.62 -0.30
CA ARG A 75 -2.84 15.77 -0.62
C ARG A 75 -1.43 15.68 -0.03
N HIS A 76 -1.21 14.76 0.91
CA HIS A 76 0.09 14.50 1.52
C HIS A 76 0.62 13.12 1.13
N ALA A 77 -0.04 12.42 0.21
CA ALA A 77 0.31 11.05 -0.17
C ALA A 77 1.16 11.05 -1.44
N ASP A 78 2.10 10.11 -1.48
CA ASP A 78 2.86 9.72 -2.67
C ASP A 78 2.31 8.42 -3.27
N VAL A 79 1.73 7.55 -2.43
CA VAL A 79 1.16 6.25 -2.81
C VAL A 79 -0.27 6.14 -2.35
N LEU A 80 -1.18 5.80 -3.27
CA LEU A 80 -2.57 5.44 -2.96
C LEU A 80 -2.72 3.92 -3.00
N LEU A 81 -3.07 3.32 -1.86
CA LEU A 81 -3.52 1.93 -1.80
C LEU A 81 -5.03 1.93 -2.02
N VAL A 82 -5.47 1.44 -3.18
CA VAL A 82 -6.89 1.42 -3.54
C VAL A 82 -7.43 0.00 -3.41
N THR A 83 -8.53 -0.14 -2.68
CA THR A 83 -9.12 -1.43 -2.30
C THR A 83 -10.57 -1.55 -2.76
N GLY A 84 -11.03 -2.79 -2.87
CA GLY A 84 -12.41 -3.13 -3.22
C GLY A 84 -12.73 -3.06 -4.71
N PRO A 85 -13.87 -3.63 -5.13
CA PRO A 85 -14.40 -3.34 -6.45
C PRO A 85 -14.83 -1.88 -6.47
N VAL A 86 -14.54 -1.14 -7.54
CA VAL A 86 -14.98 0.26 -7.59
C VAL A 86 -16.48 0.27 -7.75
N THR A 87 -17.19 0.72 -6.71
CA THR A 87 -18.65 0.89 -6.78
C THR A 87 -19.01 2.10 -7.63
N ARG A 88 -20.20 2.09 -8.23
CA ARG A 88 -20.70 3.21 -9.05
C ARG A 88 -20.61 4.56 -8.33
N ASN A 89 -20.93 4.56 -7.03
CA ASN A 89 -20.90 5.76 -6.21
C ASN A 89 -19.48 6.23 -5.86
N MET A 90 -18.50 5.33 -5.87
CA MET A 90 -17.10 5.63 -5.57
C MET A 90 -16.24 5.95 -6.79
N ALA A 91 -16.75 5.74 -8.01
CA ALA A 91 -15.99 6.01 -9.23
C ALA A 91 -15.52 7.47 -9.33
N GLU A 92 -16.40 8.45 -9.09
CA GLU A 92 -16.05 9.86 -9.11
C GLU A 92 -15.19 10.30 -7.90
N PRO A 93 -15.53 9.94 -6.64
CA PRO A 93 -14.65 10.17 -5.50
C PRO A 93 -13.22 9.64 -5.67
N LEU A 94 -13.06 8.46 -6.28
CA LEU A 94 -11.76 7.88 -6.53
C LEU A 94 -10.96 8.73 -7.54
N ARG A 95 -11.56 9.12 -8.66
CA ARG A 95 -10.91 10.00 -9.66
C ARG A 95 -10.43 11.31 -9.05
N ARG A 96 -11.29 11.97 -8.26
CA ARG A 96 -10.96 13.22 -7.57
C ARG A 96 -9.85 13.05 -6.55
N THR A 97 -9.80 11.90 -5.88
CA THR A 97 -8.74 11.59 -4.91
C THR A 97 -7.40 11.43 -5.61
N VAL A 98 -7.35 10.71 -6.74
CA VAL A 98 -6.13 10.58 -7.56
C VAL A 98 -5.70 11.94 -8.11
N GLU A 99 -6.64 12.75 -8.60
CA GLU A 99 -6.35 14.10 -9.10
C GLU A 99 -5.82 15.04 -8.01
N ALA A 100 -6.35 14.95 -6.79
CA ALA A 100 -5.92 15.74 -5.64
C ALA A 100 -4.57 15.31 -5.05
N THR A 101 -3.99 14.20 -5.52
CA THR A 101 -2.71 13.67 -5.04
C THR A 101 -1.56 14.31 -5.85
N PRO A 102 -0.57 14.96 -5.18
CA PRO A 102 0.55 15.62 -5.85
C PRO A 102 1.39 14.66 -6.70
N GLN A 103 2.00 15.16 -7.77
CA GLN A 103 3.00 14.40 -8.53
C GLN A 103 4.40 14.57 -7.89
N PRO A 104 5.27 13.54 -7.90
CA PRO A 104 5.04 12.19 -8.41
C PRO A 104 4.14 11.33 -7.49
N ARG A 105 3.07 10.74 -8.04
CA ARG A 105 2.18 9.80 -7.32
C ARG A 105 2.18 8.41 -7.93
N LEU A 106 1.80 7.44 -7.11
CA LEU A 106 1.61 6.04 -7.49
C LEU A 106 0.25 5.52 -7.04
N VAL A 107 -0.46 4.81 -7.92
CA VAL A 107 -1.70 4.09 -7.59
C VAL A 107 -1.43 2.60 -7.54
N MET A 108 -1.67 1.99 -6.39
CA MET A 108 -1.52 0.56 -6.15
C MET A 108 -2.88 -0.06 -5.87
N ALA A 109 -3.34 -0.97 -6.74
CA ALA A 109 -4.55 -1.74 -6.50
C ALA A 109 -4.25 -2.91 -5.56
N VAL A 110 -4.99 -3.03 -4.46
CA VAL A 110 -4.76 -4.02 -3.41
C VAL A 110 -5.97 -4.94 -3.29
N GLY A 111 -5.71 -6.23 -3.51
CA GLY A 111 -6.66 -7.32 -3.44
C GLY A 111 -7.43 -7.61 -4.73
N ASP A 112 -7.90 -8.83 -4.88
CA ASP A 112 -8.48 -9.34 -6.13
C ASP A 112 -9.69 -8.53 -6.59
N CYS A 113 -10.50 -8.05 -5.64
CA CYS A 113 -11.62 -7.18 -5.98
C CYS A 113 -11.18 -5.85 -6.63
N ALA A 114 -10.04 -5.30 -6.24
CA ALA A 114 -9.48 -4.10 -6.85
C ALA A 114 -8.88 -4.39 -8.24
N LEU A 115 -8.35 -5.60 -8.45
CA LEU A 115 -7.72 -6.03 -9.70
C LEU A 115 -8.74 -6.43 -10.77
N ASN A 116 -9.77 -7.18 -10.41
CA ASN A 116 -10.68 -7.81 -11.38
C ASN A 116 -12.16 -7.89 -10.91
N CYS A 117 -12.54 -7.09 -9.91
CA CYS A 117 -13.85 -7.12 -9.23
C CYS A 117 -14.11 -8.33 -8.31
N GLY A 118 -13.28 -9.39 -8.37
CA GLY A 118 -13.38 -10.56 -7.52
C GLY A 118 -14.79 -11.17 -7.52
N GLU A 119 -15.27 -11.53 -6.33
CA GLU A 119 -16.61 -12.08 -6.09
C GLU A 119 -17.76 -11.16 -6.52
N PHE A 120 -17.49 -9.86 -6.74
CA PHE A 120 -18.49 -8.87 -7.11
C PHE A 120 -18.53 -8.59 -8.63
N ALA A 121 -17.76 -9.33 -9.43
CA ALA A 121 -17.75 -9.19 -10.88
C ALA A 121 -19.16 -9.32 -11.48
N GLY A 122 -19.56 -8.37 -12.32
CA GLY A 122 -20.90 -8.31 -12.93
C GLY A 122 -22.03 -7.85 -11.99
N GLY A 123 -21.71 -7.48 -10.74
CA GLY A 123 -22.68 -6.95 -9.79
C GLY A 123 -23.26 -5.60 -10.24
N TYR A 124 -24.56 -5.38 -10.01
CA TYR A 124 -25.26 -4.16 -10.45
C TYR A 124 -24.67 -2.87 -9.86
N GLY A 125 -24.09 -2.93 -8.66
CA GLY A 125 -23.50 -1.78 -7.96
C GLY A 125 -22.03 -1.53 -8.31
N VAL A 126 -21.42 -2.42 -9.08
CA VAL A 126 -20.00 -2.36 -9.44
C VAL A 126 -19.83 -1.58 -10.75
N GLN A 127 -18.91 -0.62 -10.75
CA GLN A 127 -18.47 0.10 -11.94
C GLN A 127 -17.39 -0.67 -12.69
N GLY A 128 -16.49 -1.33 -11.97
CA GLY A 128 -15.37 -2.10 -12.53
C GLY A 128 -14.24 -2.29 -11.52
N SER A 129 -13.10 -2.73 -12.02
CA SER A 129 -11.83 -2.77 -11.29
C SER A 129 -11.28 -1.35 -11.10
N VAL A 130 -10.22 -1.20 -10.30
CA VAL A 130 -9.54 0.10 -10.13
C VAL A 130 -8.97 0.59 -11.47
N ALA A 131 -8.43 -0.32 -12.29
CA ALA A 131 -7.84 -0.01 -13.59
C ALA A 131 -8.86 0.51 -14.62
N ASP A 132 -10.14 0.17 -14.46
CA ASP A 132 -11.22 0.69 -15.32
C ASP A 132 -11.58 2.15 -14.99
N VAL A 133 -11.16 2.66 -13.84
CA VAL A 133 -11.56 3.98 -13.32
C VAL A 133 -10.40 4.96 -13.27
N VAL A 134 -9.20 4.51 -12.87
CA VAL A 134 -7.98 5.31 -12.78
C VAL A 134 -6.76 4.48 -13.23
N PRO A 135 -5.68 5.11 -13.74
CA PRO A 135 -4.45 4.39 -14.07
C PRO A 135 -3.86 3.71 -12.82
N VAL A 136 -3.48 2.44 -12.96
CA VAL A 136 -2.85 1.64 -11.90
C VAL A 136 -1.40 1.37 -12.27
N ASP A 137 -0.49 1.65 -11.34
CA ASP A 137 0.96 1.46 -11.52
C ASP A 137 1.45 0.12 -10.96
N MET A 138 0.81 -0.36 -9.89
CA MET A 138 1.17 -1.61 -9.21
C MET A 138 -0.07 -2.36 -8.73
N GLN A 139 0.04 -3.68 -8.63
CA GLN A 139 -1.05 -4.55 -8.18
C GLN A 139 -0.53 -5.50 -7.10
N VAL A 140 -1.33 -5.71 -6.06
CA VAL A 140 -1.05 -6.68 -4.98
C VAL A 140 -2.20 -7.69 -4.95
N PRO A 141 -2.05 -8.88 -5.58
CA PRO A 141 -3.11 -9.89 -5.64
C PRO A 141 -3.35 -10.56 -4.28
N GLY A 142 -4.58 -11.01 -4.04
CA GLY A 142 -5.00 -11.74 -2.82
C GLY A 142 -6.41 -11.37 -2.34
N CYS A 143 -7.02 -12.21 -1.49
CA CYS A 143 -8.38 -12.01 -0.98
C CYS A 143 -8.53 -12.35 0.52
N PRO A 144 -8.06 -11.49 1.45
CA PRO A 144 -7.18 -10.33 1.21
C PRO A 144 -5.71 -10.77 1.01
N PRO A 145 -4.85 -9.93 0.42
CA PRO A 145 -3.42 -10.18 0.37
C PRO A 145 -2.81 -10.19 1.77
N GLU A 146 -1.87 -11.09 2.03
CA GLU A 146 -1.16 -11.12 3.31
C GLU A 146 -0.42 -9.79 3.57
N PRO A 147 -0.29 -9.34 4.83
CA PRO A 147 0.39 -8.08 5.14
C PRO A 147 1.84 -8.05 4.64
N GLY A 148 2.53 -9.19 4.67
CA GLY A 148 3.89 -9.33 4.14
C GLY A 148 3.98 -9.01 2.64
N ALA A 149 2.96 -9.35 1.86
CA ALA A 149 2.89 -9.03 0.43
C ALA A 149 2.67 -7.53 0.21
N ILE A 150 1.83 -6.89 1.03
CA ILE A 150 1.63 -5.43 1.01
C ILE A 150 2.94 -4.71 1.36
N VAL A 151 3.63 -5.17 2.41
CA VAL A 151 4.95 -4.63 2.78
C VAL A 151 5.97 -4.82 1.66
N ALA A 152 6.05 -6.00 1.05
CA ALA A 152 6.96 -6.25 -0.07
C ALA A 152 6.71 -5.28 -1.24
N ALA A 153 5.44 -5.07 -1.61
CA ALA A 153 5.08 -4.13 -2.67
C ALA A 153 5.48 -2.68 -2.32
N LEU A 154 5.23 -2.24 -1.09
CA LEU A 154 5.67 -0.92 -0.59
C LEU A 154 7.19 -0.79 -0.60
N ARG A 155 7.92 -1.84 -0.21
CA ARG A 155 9.38 -1.87 -0.22
C ARG A 155 9.96 -1.72 -1.63
N THR A 156 9.28 -2.26 -2.66
CA THR A 156 9.69 -2.04 -4.06
C THR A 156 9.67 -0.56 -4.42
N VAL A 157 8.71 0.21 -3.88
CA VAL A 157 8.68 1.68 -4.02
C VAL A 157 9.77 2.35 -3.18
N THR A 158 9.92 1.99 -1.89
CA THR A 158 10.87 2.68 -1.00
C THR A 158 12.34 2.30 -1.20
N ARG A 159 12.63 1.17 -1.86
CA ARG A 159 13.98 0.59 -2.03
C ARG A 159 14.69 0.27 -0.70
N ARG A 160 13.92 -0.09 0.34
CA ARG A 160 14.43 -0.49 1.65
C ARG A 160 14.00 -1.91 2.00
#